data_AF-A0A968JD69-F1
#
_entry.id   AF-A0A968JD69-F1
#
_cell.length_a   1.000
_cell.length_b   1.000
_cell.length_c   1.000
_cell.angle_alpha   90.00
_cell.angle_beta   90.00
_cell.angle_gamma   90.00
#
_symmetry.space_group_name_H-M   'P 1'
#
loop_
_entity.id
_entity.type
_entity.pdbx_description
1 polymer ?
#
loop_
_entity_poly.entity_id
_entity_poly.type
_entity_poly.pdbx_seq_one_letter_code
_entity_poly.pdbx_strand_id
1 'polypeptide(L)'
;MEQTGPSLQDCVEARKQLGLRPRSINPDDGYTVAVLVVNDTQFYGKSGRQKELRSFRINAISRDHAERDAVDQYNRHRLDANVSDKQIGSMAVDREPCDACGKFGGLRRAIEQSGLAELYLLYPGGSSIIKSAMEET
;
A
#
# COMPACT_ATOMS: atom_id res chain seq x y z
N MET A 1 -6.74 18.26 -14.40
CA MET A 1 -5.49 17.70 -13.83
C MET A 1 -5.70 16.20 -13.82
N GLU A 2 -5.13 15.48 -14.77
CA GLU A 2 -5.13 14.02 -14.76
C GLU A 2 -4.30 13.57 -13.56
N GLN A 3 -4.94 12.99 -12.55
CA GLN A 3 -4.21 12.29 -11.49
C GLN A 3 -3.56 11.07 -12.14
N THR A 4 -2.31 11.22 -12.57
CA THR A 4 -1.46 10.09 -12.95
C THR A 4 -1.14 9.32 -11.68
N GLY A 5 -1.93 8.29 -11.39
CA GLY A 5 -1.65 7.35 -10.30
C GLY A 5 -0.28 6.68 -10.47
N PRO A 6 0.27 6.07 -9.41
CA PRO A 6 1.56 5.42 -9.47
C PRO A 6 1.54 4.25 -10.46
N SER A 7 2.66 4.06 -11.12
CA SER A 7 2.93 3.03 -12.10
C SER A 7 3.89 1.97 -11.55
N LEU A 8 4.03 0.85 -12.25
CA LEU A 8 5.06 -0.13 -11.91
C LEU A 8 6.49 0.44 -12.03
N GLN A 9 6.69 1.50 -12.83
CA GLN A 9 7.97 2.19 -12.92
C GLN A 9 8.30 2.93 -11.62
N ASP A 10 7.30 3.47 -10.92
CA ASP A 10 7.50 4.12 -9.63
C ASP A 10 7.99 3.13 -8.57
N CYS A 11 7.55 1.87 -8.64
CA CYS A 11 8.11 0.80 -7.80
C CYS A 11 9.59 0.54 -8.12
N VAL A 12 10.02 0.63 -9.39
CA VAL A 12 11.42 0.46 -9.78
C VAL A 12 12.28 1.60 -9.22
N GLU A 13 11.79 2.84 -9.30
CA GLU A 13 12.49 4.00 -8.73
C GLU A 13 12.53 3.92 -7.19
N ALA A 14 11.43 3.55 -6.54
CA ALA A 14 11.39 3.33 -5.10
C ALA A 14 12.39 2.26 -4.65
N ARG A 15 12.56 1.16 -5.41
CA ARG A 15 13.60 0.15 -5.13
C ARG A 15 15.00 0.74 -5.18
N LYS A 16 15.32 1.56 -6.18
CA LYS A 16 16.63 2.23 -6.28
C LYS A 16 16.88 3.15 -5.09
N GLN A 17 15.89 3.96 -4.71
CA GLN A 17 15.98 4.87 -3.57
C GLN A 17 16.21 4.11 -2.25
N LEU A 18 15.59 2.94 -2.10
CA LEU A 18 15.74 2.07 -0.94
C LEU A 18 17.02 1.21 -0.97
N GLY A 19 17.91 1.39 -1.96
CA GLY A 19 19.13 0.60 -2.14
C GLY A 19 18.87 -0.89 -2.44
N LEU A 20 17.68 -1.20 -2.95
CA LEU A 20 17.27 -2.56 -3.28
C LEU A 20 17.68 -2.91 -4.70
N ARG A 21 17.99 -4.19 -4.91
CA ARG A 21 18.26 -4.71 -6.26
C ARG A 21 17.01 -4.55 -7.14
N PRO A 22 17.19 -4.39 -8.46
CA PRO A 22 16.11 -4.48 -9.43
C PRO A 22 15.30 -5.77 -9.23
N ARG A 23 14.04 -5.73 -9.65
CA ARG A 23 13.15 -6.86 -9.47
C ARG A 23 13.72 -8.12 -10.15
N SER A 24 13.92 -9.18 -9.38
CA SER A 24 14.15 -10.51 -9.93
C SER A 24 12.80 -11.20 -10.17
N ILE A 25 12.70 -11.96 -11.27
CA ILE A 25 11.54 -12.78 -11.63
C ILE A 25 11.33 -13.93 -10.64
N ASN A 26 12.34 -14.30 -9.85
CA ASN A 26 12.20 -15.37 -8.87
C ASN A 26 11.42 -14.93 -7.61
N PRO A 27 10.54 -15.80 -7.08
CA PRO A 27 9.73 -15.50 -5.91
C PRO A 27 10.54 -15.26 -4.61
N ASP A 28 11.77 -15.78 -4.52
CA ASP A 28 12.61 -15.72 -3.30
C ASP A 28 13.68 -14.62 -3.29
N ASP A 29 13.81 -13.82 -4.35
CA ASP A 29 15.01 -12.96 -4.54
C ASP A 29 14.92 -11.55 -3.90
N GLY A 30 13.96 -11.30 -2.99
CA GLY A 30 14.00 -10.12 -2.12
C GLY A 30 12.66 -9.51 -1.72
N TYR A 31 12.73 -8.29 -1.20
CA TYR A 31 11.59 -7.53 -0.69
C TYR A 31 10.62 -7.12 -1.80
N THR A 32 9.32 -7.04 -1.49
CA THR A 32 8.25 -6.43 -2.29
C THR A 32 8.21 -4.94 -1.98
N VAL A 33 7.97 -4.12 -2.98
CA VAL A 33 7.79 -2.67 -2.82
C VAL A 33 6.42 -2.25 -3.31
N ALA A 34 5.79 -1.36 -2.54
CA ALA A 34 4.54 -0.72 -2.85
C ALA A 34 4.74 0.80 -2.85
N VAL A 35 4.07 1.51 -3.75
CA VAL A 35 4.04 2.97 -3.79
C VAL A 35 2.59 3.39 -3.73
N LEU A 36 2.19 4.06 -2.66
CA LEU A 36 0.86 4.63 -2.47
C LEU A 36 0.93 6.13 -2.75
N VAL A 37 -0.03 6.65 -3.51
CA VAL A 37 -0.21 8.08 -3.76
C VAL A 37 -1.59 8.49 -3.28
N VAL A 38 -1.63 9.52 -2.45
CA VAL A 38 -2.87 10.16 -1.96
C VAL A 38 -2.65 11.66 -2.01
N ASN A 39 -3.52 12.40 -2.70
CA ASN A 39 -3.40 13.86 -2.87
C ASN A 39 -1.98 14.31 -3.26
N ASP A 40 -1.43 13.72 -4.33
CA ASP A 40 -0.07 13.96 -4.83
C ASP A 40 1.08 13.66 -3.85
N THR A 41 0.78 13.11 -2.68
CA THR A 41 1.77 12.69 -1.69
C THR A 41 2.07 11.21 -1.85
N GLN A 42 3.36 10.86 -1.96
CA GLN A 42 3.81 9.48 -2.15
C GLN A 42 4.26 8.84 -0.83
N PHE A 43 3.87 7.58 -0.61
CA PHE A 43 4.23 6.76 0.53
C PHE A 43 4.80 5.43 0.05
N TYR A 44 5.96 5.04 0.58
CA TYR A 44 6.71 3.87 0.10
C TYR A 44 6.61 2.72 1.10
N GLY A 45 5.96 1.64 0.69
CA GLY A 45 5.88 0.42 1.47
C GLY A 45 6.94 -0.60 1.08
N LYS A 46 7.57 -1.25 2.06
CA LYS A 46 8.52 -2.33 1.82
C LYS A 46 8.16 -3.57 2.64
N SER A 47 8.11 -4.75 2.01
CA SER A 47 7.92 -6.00 2.75
C SER A 47 9.14 -6.32 3.62
N GLY A 48 8.92 -7.01 4.73
CA GLY A 48 9.94 -7.32 5.72
C GLY A 48 9.59 -6.82 7.11
N ARG A 49 10.24 -7.43 8.12
CA ARG A 49 10.04 -7.12 9.54
C ARG A 49 10.61 -5.73 9.84
N GLN A 50 9.76 -4.71 9.79
CA GLN A 50 10.13 -3.35 10.16
C GLN A 50 10.14 -3.22 11.70
N LYS A 51 11.12 -2.48 12.22
CA LYS A 51 11.31 -2.24 13.68
C LYS A 51 10.35 -1.19 14.24
N GLU A 52 9.64 -0.45 13.39
CA GLU A 52 8.75 0.63 13.81
C GLU A 52 7.41 0.09 14.33
N LEU A 53 6.85 0.79 15.32
CA LEU A 53 5.57 0.48 15.97
C LEU A 53 4.44 0.64 14.94
N ARG A 54 3.78 -0.47 14.57
CA ARG A 54 2.69 -0.48 13.60
C ARG A 54 1.38 0.00 14.26
N SER A 55 0.67 0.91 13.59
CA SER A 55 -0.52 1.59 14.14
C SER A 55 -1.78 0.73 14.11
N PHE A 56 -1.80 -0.33 13.29
CA PHE A 56 -2.97 -1.18 13.06
C PHE A 56 -2.88 -2.56 13.72
N ARG A 57 -3.97 -3.01 14.36
CA ARG A 57 -4.13 -4.39 14.84
C ARG A 57 -4.70 -5.27 13.72
N ILE A 58 -3.83 -5.86 12.89
CA ILE A 58 -4.24 -6.79 11.81
C ILE A 58 -3.43 -8.09 11.87
N ASN A 59 -3.98 -9.15 11.26
CA ASN A 59 -3.51 -10.54 11.30
C ASN A 59 -2.00 -10.70 10.97
N ALA A 60 -1.32 -11.59 11.69
CA ALA A 60 0.15 -11.71 11.73
C ALA A 60 0.83 -12.08 10.39
N ILE A 61 0.08 -12.69 9.47
CA ILE A 61 0.57 -13.12 8.15
C ILE A 61 0.91 -11.90 7.29
N SER A 62 -0.04 -10.99 7.12
CA SER A 62 0.18 -9.79 6.31
C SER A 62 0.88 -8.66 7.08
N ARG A 63 1.36 -8.94 8.30
CA ARG A 63 2.07 -7.97 9.16
C ARG A 63 3.28 -7.43 8.44
N ASP A 64 3.98 -8.22 7.65
CA ASP A 64 5.27 -7.84 7.04
C ASP A 64 5.15 -7.55 5.53
N HIS A 65 3.96 -7.16 5.06
CA HIS A 65 3.68 -6.92 3.63
C HIS A 65 3.83 -5.44 3.24
N ALA A 66 4.26 -5.19 2.01
CA ALA A 66 4.60 -3.86 1.50
C ALA A 66 3.36 -2.94 1.43
N GLU A 67 2.21 -3.49 1.02
CA GLU A 67 0.96 -2.76 0.89
C GLU A 67 0.49 -2.20 2.24
N ARG A 68 0.72 -2.95 3.32
CA ARG A 68 0.39 -2.50 4.69
C ARG A 68 1.31 -1.40 5.19
N ASP A 69 2.59 -1.51 4.88
CA ASP A 69 3.59 -0.51 5.27
C ASP A 69 3.29 0.85 4.64
N ALA A 70 2.92 0.87 3.35
CA ALA A 70 2.50 2.07 2.66
C ALA A 70 1.24 2.70 3.28
N VAL A 71 0.23 1.89 3.60
CA VAL A 71 -1.02 2.38 4.22
C VAL A 71 -0.81 2.86 5.66
N ASP A 72 0.08 2.23 6.43
CA ASP A 72 0.43 2.66 7.78
C ASP A 72 1.18 4.00 7.79
N GLN A 73 2.13 4.19 6.87
CA GLN A 73 2.80 5.49 6.70
C GLN A 73 1.80 6.59 6.34
N TYR A 74 0.88 6.34 5.41
CA TYR A 74 -0.19 7.27 5.11
C TYR A 74 -1.04 7.58 6.33
N ASN A 75 -1.44 6.57 7.12
CA ASN A 75 -2.25 6.80 8.32
C ASN A 75 -1.53 7.64 9.38
N ARG A 76 -0.24 7.39 9.63
CA ARG A 76 0.57 8.23 10.52
C ARG A 76 0.61 9.67 10.04
N HIS A 77 0.91 9.88 8.75
CA HIS A 77 0.88 11.21 8.14
C HIS A 77 -0.49 11.89 8.25
N ARG A 78 -1.57 11.14 8.03
CA ARG A 78 -2.95 11.63 8.15
C ARG A 78 -3.27 12.12 9.57
N LEU A 79 -2.87 11.34 10.58
CA LEU A 79 -3.06 11.66 11.98
C LEU A 79 -2.25 12.90 12.38
N ASP A 80 -0.99 12.99 11.95
CA ASP A 80 -0.13 14.15 12.21
C ASP A 80 -0.65 15.42 11.51
N ALA A 81 -1.19 15.28 10.29
CA ALA A 81 -1.80 16.37 9.53
C ALA A 81 -3.25 16.69 9.95
N ASN A 82 -3.81 15.95 10.91
CA ASN A 82 -5.18 16.07 11.41
C ASN A 82 -6.25 16.02 10.30
N VAL A 83 -6.05 15.18 9.28
CA VAL A 83 -6.96 15.02 8.14
C VAL A 83 -8.08 14.04 8.50
N SER A 84 -9.30 14.54 8.65
CA SER A 84 -10.48 13.73 9.02
C SER A 84 -11.19 13.09 7.83
N ASP A 85 -11.16 13.73 6.67
CA ASP A 85 -11.96 13.33 5.51
C ASP A 85 -11.43 12.07 4.84
N LYS A 86 -12.34 11.22 4.35
CA LYS A 86 -11.95 10.01 3.64
C LYS A 86 -11.30 10.39 2.30
N GLN A 87 -10.11 9.85 2.04
CA GLN A 87 -9.35 10.15 0.82
C GLN A 87 -9.41 9.00 -0.18
N ILE A 88 -9.14 9.29 -1.45
CA ILE A 88 -8.97 8.28 -2.49
C ILE A 88 -7.47 8.12 -2.75
N GLY A 89 -6.99 6.89 -2.73
CA GLY A 89 -5.59 6.56 -2.98
C GLY A 89 -5.41 5.70 -4.22
N SER A 90 -4.22 5.75 -4.79
CA SER A 90 -3.77 4.81 -5.81
C SER A 90 -2.46 4.19 -5.40
N MET A 91 -2.30 2.88 -5.55
CA MET A 91 -1.13 2.12 -5.13
C MET A 91 -0.63 1.25 -6.27
N ALA A 92 0.66 1.30 -6.55
CA ALA A 92 1.36 0.32 -7.38
C ALA A 92 2.14 -0.65 -6.50
N VAL A 93 2.15 -1.92 -6.84
CA VAL A 93 2.91 -2.97 -6.13
C VAL A 93 3.68 -3.78 -7.17
N ASP A 94 4.94 -4.07 -6.91
CA ASP A 94 5.81 -4.81 -7.84
C ASP A 94 5.66 -6.35 -7.80
N ARG A 95 4.69 -6.83 -7.00
CA ARG A 95 4.24 -8.22 -6.96
C ARG A 95 2.72 -8.22 -6.90
N GLU A 96 2.12 -9.26 -7.46
CA GLU A 96 0.71 -9.54 -7.22
C GLU A 96 0.46 -9.63 -5.70
N PRO A 97 -0.53 -8.89 -5.17
CA PRO A 97 -0.87 -8.96 -3.75
C PRO A 97 -1.26 -10.39 -3.41
N CYS A 98 -0.72 -10.92 -2.31
CA CYS A 98 -1.07 -12.29 -1.92
C CYS A 98 -2.55 -12.38 -1.53
N ASP A 99 -3.10 -13.60 -1.51
CA ASP A 99 -4.49 -13.85 -1.10
C ASP A 99 -4.84 -13.19 0.24
N ALA A 100 -3.88 -13.07 1.18
CA ALA A 100 -4.11 -12.41 2.47
C ALA A 100 -4.28 -10.87 2.39
N CYS A 101 -3.64 -10.22 1.42
CA CYS A 101 -3.82 -8.79 1.15
C CYS A 101 -5.05 -8.54 0.26
N GLY A 102 -5.21 -9.32 -0.80
CA GLY A 102 -6.34 -9.22 -1.73
C GLY A 102 -7.58 -9.98 -1.25
N LYS A 103 -7.59 -11.30 -1.47
CA LYS A 103 -8.76 -12.19 -1.34
C LYS A 103 -9.36 -12.29 0.07
N PHE A 104 -8.55 -12.19 1.13
CA PHE A 104 -8.99 -12.32 2.52
C PHE A 104 -9.25 -10.98 3.23
N GLY A 105 -9.28 -9.86 2.48
CA GLY A 105 -9.70 -8.55 3.02
C GLY A 105 -8.70 -7.87 3.96
N GLY A 106 -7.45 -8.32 4.00
CA GLY A 106 -6.40 -7.74 4.83
C GLY A 106 -6.03 -6.30 4.45
N LEU A 107 -6.14 -5.95 3.17
CA LEU A 107 -5.94 -4.58 2.66
C LEU A 107 -7.21 -3.73 2.85
N ARG A 108 -8.41 -4.32 2.68
CA ARG A 108 -9.69 -3.65 2.94
C ARG A 108 -9.78 -3.09 4.36
N ARG A 109 -9.45 -3.91 5.38
CA ARG A 109 -9.44 -3.43 6.79
C ARG A 109 -8.40 -2.34 7.05
N ALA A 110 -7.26 -2.39 6.36
CA ALA A 110 -6.23 -1.35 6.48
C ALA A 110 -6.70 -0.02 5.88
N ILE A 111 -7.39 -0.07 4.73
CA ILE A 111 -8.04 1.09 4.09
C ILE A 111 -9.13 1.69 4.99
N GLU A 112 -9.98 0.84 5.60
CA GLU A 112 -11.02 1.26 6.53
C GLU A 112 -10.44 1.99 7.75
N GLN A 113 -9.36 1.47 8.33
CA GLN A 113 -8.71 2.07 9.50
C GLN A 113 -7.85 3.30 9.16
N SER A 114 -7.35 3.42 7.92
CA SER A 114 -6.54 4.55 7.50
C SER A 114 -7.34 5.78 7.08
N GLY A 115 -8.66 5.66 6.95
CA GLY A 115 -9.50 6.73 6.42
C GLY A 115 -9.38 6.87 4.90
N LEU A 116 -9.07 5.79 4.17
CA LEU A 116 -9.22 5.77 2.72
C LEU A 116 -10.65 5.33 2.36
N ALA A 117 -11.31 6.06 1.46
CA ALA A 117 -12.58 5.67 0.88
C ALA A 117 -12.40 4.54 -0.14
N GLU A 118 -11.41 4.70 -1.01
CA GLU A 118 -11.14 3.85 -2.17
C GLU A 118 -9.64 3.78 -2.42
N LEU A 119 -9.15 2.60 -2.81
CA LEU A 119 -7.78 2.35 -3.21
C LEU A 119 -7.78 1.68 -4.59
N TYR A 120 -7.20 2.36 -5.58
CA TYR A 120 -6.84 1.74 -6.86
C TYR A 120 -5.53 0.99 -6.68
N LEU A 121 -5.49 -0.30 -7.00
CA LEU A 121 -4.31 -1.14 -6.86
C LEU A 121 -3.84 -1.61 -8.22
N LEU A 122 -2.59 -1.34 -8.57
CA LEU A 122 -1.92 -1.77 -9.80
C LEU A 122 -0.81 -2.77 -9.46
N TYR A 123 -0.76 -3.89 -10.15
CA TYR A 123 0.27 -4.92 -10.01
C TYR A 123 0.57 -5.58 -11.37
N PRO A 124 1.69 -6.31 -11.54
CA PRO A 124 2.07 -6.87 -12.85
C PRO A 124 1.02 -7.78 -13.51
N GLY A 125 0.18 -8.43 -12.70
CA GLY A 125 -0.91 -9.30 -13.16
C GLY A 125 -2.23 -8.59 -13.46
N GLY A 126 -2.34 -7.28 -13.23
CA GLY A 126 -3.56 -6.50 -13.49
C GLY A 126 -3.80 -5.40 -12.48
N SER A 127 -5.05 -4.96 -12.39
CA SER A 127 -5.46 -3.92 -11.45
C SER A 127 -6.71 -4.34 -10.69
N SER A 128 -6.85 -3.87 -9.46
CA SER A 128 -8.01 -4.09 -8.60
C SER A 128 -8.43 -2.79 -7.93
N ILE A 129 -9.73 -2.62 -7.67
CA ILE A 129 -10.25 -1.49 -6.90
C ILE A 129 -10.75 -2.03 -5.57
N ILE A 130 -10.27 -1.46 -4.48
CA ILE A 130 -10.68 -1.84 -3.12
C ILE A 130 -11.39 -0.65 -2.49
N LYS A 131 -12.67 -0.81 -2.20
CA LYS A 131 -13.47 0.19 -1.49
C LYS A 131 -13.56 -0.17 -0.02
N SER A 132 -13.43 0.83 0.84
CA SER A 132 -13.86 0.69 2.24
C SER A 132 -15.35 0.34 2.27
N ALA A 133 -15.79 -0.49 3.23
CA ALA A 133 -17.22 -0.60 3.48
C ALA A 133 -17.75 0.82 3.77
N MET A 134 -18.68 1.32 2.97
CA MET A 134 -19.52 2.41 3.43
C MET A 134 -20.28 1.88 4.66
N GLU A 135 -20.02 2.44 5.83
CA GLU A 135 -21.08 2.49 6.84
C GLU A 135 -22.09 3.50 6.30
N GLU A 136 -23.20 2.98 5.79
CA GLU A 136 -24.45 3.73 5.70
C GLU A 136 -24.84 4.04 7.15
N THR A 137 -24.71 5.29 7.57
CA THR A 137 -25.35 5.83 8.77
C THR A 137 -25.83 7.23 8.48
#